data_AF-A0A4R4UIY3-F1
#
_entry.id   AF-A0A4R4UIY3-F1
#
_cell.length_a   1.000
_cell.length_b   1.000
_cell.length_c   1.000
_cell.angle_alpha   90.00
_cell.angle_beta   90.00
_cell.angle_gamma   90.00
#
_symmetry.space_group_name_H-M   'P 1'
#
loop_
_entity.id
_entity.type
_entity.pdbx_description
1 polymer ?
#
loop_
_entity_poly.entity_id
_entity_poly.type
_entity_poly.pdbx_seq_one_letter_code
_entity_poly.pdbx_strand_id
1 'polypeptide(L)'
;MRPRVKPALRRIIRDEHTLQLGVHPLRAVMLSGLTRQVRAWIESLDGTRDLERVLREAARAGLEEDRARSLLDQLVLEGALHDASAGPGALRDLPLAERDRLRPDLDALDLASTSPEGGIAVLERRRDRRVRVYGCLLYNSDAA
;
A
#
# COMPACT_ATOMS: atom_id res chain seq x y z
N MET A 1 5.87 0.19 13.35
CA MET A 1 4.88 -0.04 12.28
C MET A 1 3.52 0.54 12.67
N ARG A 2 2.92 1.29 11.74
CA ARG A 2 1.52 1.71 11.76
C ARG A 2 0.80 1.06 10.57
N PRO A 3 0.10 -0.06 10.76
CA PRO A 3 -0.45 -0.84 9.66
C PRO A 3 -1.56 -0.07 8.93
N ARG A 4 -1.39 0.10 7.62
CA ARG A 4 -2.35 0.75 6.72
C ARG A 4 -2.61 -0.12 5.50
N VAL A 5 -3.87 -0.44 5.25
CA VAL A 5 -4.24 -1.04 3.96
C VAL A 5 -3.96 -0.04 2.86
N LYS A 6 -3.28 -0.47 1.79
CA LYS A 6 -2.97 0.41 0.66
C LYS A 6 -4.24 1.13 0.17
N PRO A 7 -4.29 2.48 0.16
CA PRO A 7 -5.50 3.23 -0.17
C PRO A 7 -6.05 2.89 -1.56
N ALA A 8 -5.13 2.54 -2.46
CA ALA A 8 -5.44 2.22 -3.84
C ALA A 8 -5.98 0.78 -4.03
N LEU A 9 -5.90 -0.06 -3.00
CA LEU A 9 -6.62 -1.34 -2.96
C LEU A 9 -8.07 -1.09 -2.56
N ARG A 10 -8.95 -1.15 -3.56
CA ARG A 10 -10.40 -1.08 -3.33
C ARG A 10 -10.84 -2.21 -2.41
N ARG A 11 -11.58 -1.88 -1.36
CA ARG A 11 -12.17 -2.84 -0.44
C ARG A 11 -13.52 -3.29 -0.99
N ILE A 12 -13.72 -4.59 -1.15
CA ILE A 12 -14.93 -5.19 -1.70
C ILE A 12 -15.45 -6.20 -0.69
N ILE A 13 -16.61 -5.94 -0.12
CA ILE A 13 -17.33 -6.89 0.73
C ILE A 13 -18.06 -7.85 -0.23
N ARG A 14 -17.70 -9.14 -0.19
CA ARG A 14 -18.31 -10.16 -1.03
C ARG A 14 -19.49 -10.82 -0.34
N ASP A 15 -19.33 -11.10 0.95
CA ASP A 15 -20.38 -11.65 1.83
C ASP A 15 -20.10 -11.23 3.29
N GLU A 16 -20.86 -11.78 4.25
CA GLU A 16 -20.71 -11.43 5.66
C GLU A 16 -19.36 -11.85 6.27
N HIS A 17 -18.70 -12.84 5.67
CA HIS A 17 -17.47 -13.48 6.14
C HIS A 17 -16.28 -13.30 5.19
N THR A 18 -16.48 -12.65 4.04
CA THR A 18 -15.47 -12.54 2.98
C THR A 18 -15.20 -11.09 2.61
N LEU A 19 -13.96 -10.69 2.81
CA LEU A 19 -13.42 -9.39 2.43
C LEU A 19 -12.38 -9.56 1.32
N GLN A 20 -12.55 -8.84 0.22
CA GLN A 20 -11.56 -8.75 -0.84
C GLN A 20 -10.87 -7.38 -0.79
N LEU A 21 -9.53 -7.40 -0.77
CA LEU A 21 -8.68 -6.22 -0.88
C LEU A 21 -8.08 -6.18 -2.29
N GLY A 22 -8.47 -5.17 -3.08
CA GLY A 22 -8.02 -4.99 -4.45
C GLY A 22 -9.01 -5.53 -5.50
N VAL A 23 -8.95 -4.95 -6.70
CA VAL A 23 -9.78 -5.35 -7.86
C VAL A 23 -9.01 -6.21 -8.87
N HIS A 24 -7.68 -6.14 -8.86
CA HIS A 24 -6.84 -6.77 -9.87
C HIS A 24 -6.66 -8.25 -9.54
N PRO A 25 -6.97 -9.20 -10.45
CA PRO A 25 -7.01 -10.63 -10.13
C PRO A 25 -5.68 -11.20 -9.65
N LEU A 26 -4.55 -10.67 -10.14
CA LEU A 26 -3.20 -11.08 -9.70
C LEU A 26 -2.72 -10.40 -8.40
N ARG A 27 -3.52 -9.49 -7.82
CA ARG A 27 -3.12 -8.67 -6.65
C ARG A 27 -4.24 -8.53 -5.61
N ALA A 28 -5.35 -9.22 -5.82
CA ALA A 28 -6.49 -9.16 -4.91
C ALA A 28 -6.28 -10.18 -3.80
N VAL A 29 -6.27 -9.72 -2.55
CA VAL A 29 -6.22 -10.61 -1.40
C VAL A 29 -7.65 -10.90 -0.97
N MET A 30 -8.04 -12.17 -0.97
CA MET A 30 -9.34 -12.61 -0.49
C MET A 30 -9.19 -13.22 0.90
N LEU A 31 -9.90 -12.65 1.86
CA LEU A 31 -9.95 -13.11 3.23
C LEU A 31 -11.34 -13.69 3.48
N SER A 32 -11.42 -15.00 3.68
CA SER A 32 -12.67 -15.73 3.92
C SER A 32 -12.75 -16.25 5.36
N GLY A 33 -13.96 -16.51 5.86
CA GLY A 33 -14.17 -17.05 7.21
C GLY A 33 -13.94 -16.02 8.32
N LEU A 34 -14.05 -14.73 8.01
CA LEU A 34 -13.92 -13.66 8.98
C LEU A 34 -15.20 -13.53 9.82
N THR A 35 -15.06 -13.28 11.11
CA THR A 35 -16.18 -12.77 11.91
C THR A 35 -16.42 -11.30 11.55
N ARG A 36 -17.64 -10.80 11.80
CA ARG A 36 -17.99 -9.39 11.58
C ARG A 36 -17.04 -8.45 12.32
N GLN A 37 -16.62 -8.83 13.53
CA GLN A 37 -15.72 -8.07 14.39
C GLN A 37 -14.30 -8.03 13.82
N VAL A 38 -13.79 -9.17 13.35
CA VAL A 38 -12.47 -9.23 12.69
C VAL A 38 -12.48 -8.42 11.39
N ARG A 39 -13.55 -8.50 10.60
CA ARG A 39 -13.68 -7.67 9.39
C ARG A 39 -13.61 -6.17 9.71
N ALA A 40 -14.38 -5.72 10.70
CA ALA A 40 -14.39 -4.32 11.13
C ALA A 40 -13.00 -3.87 11.64
N TRP A 41 -12.26 -4.77 12.29
CA TRP A 41 -10.87 -4.53 12.69
C TRP A 41 -9.93 -4.39 11.48
N ILE A 42 -10.05 -5.23 10.45
CA ILE A 42 -9.25 -5.08 9.21
C ILE A 42 -9.59 -3.76 8.51
N GLU A 43 -10.86 -3.37 8.49
CA GLU A 43 -11.31 -2.12 7.89
C GLU A 43 -10.78 -0.88 8.64
N SER A 44 -10.48 -0.99 9.95
CA SER A 44 -9.93 0.09 10.77
C SER A 44 -8.42 0.30 10.60
N LEU A 45 -7.73 -0.57 9.83
CA LEU A 45 -6.31 -0.45 9.51
C LEU A 45 -6.05 0.70 8.52
N ASP A 46 -6.05 1.91 9.05
CA ASP A 46 -5.90 3.19 8.36
C ASP A 46 -4.50 3.82 8.51
N GLY A 47 -3.60 3.19 9.28
CA GLY A 47 -2.26 3.72 9.57
C GLY A 47 -2.19 4.76 10.68
N THR A 48 -3.30 5.08 11.35
CA THR A 48 -3.29 6.03 12.48
C THR A 48 -2.84 5.37 13.78
N ARG A 49 -3.07 4.06 13.92
CA ARG A 49 -2.77 3.26 15.13
C ARG A 49 -1.42 2.55 15.01
N ASP A 50 -0.73 2.36 16.13
CA ASP A 50 0.47 1.53 16.21
C ASP A 50 0.11 0.03 16.26
N LEU A 51 1.12 -0.81 16.00
CA LEU A 51 0.96 -2.27 15.99
C LEU A 51 0.39 -2.81 17.32
N GLU A 52 0.88 -2.34 18.47
CA GLU A 52 0.41 -2.81 19.77
C GLU A 52 -1.07 -2.50 20.00
N ARG A 53 -1.51 -1.28 19.65
CA ARG A 53 -2.92 -0.88 19.74
C ARG A 53 -3.79 -1.70 18.80
N VAL A 54 -3.29 -1.98 17.60
CA VAL A 54 -3.98 -2.81 16.61
C VAL A 54 -4.15 -4.24 17.14
N LEU A 55 -3.13 -4.83 17.76
CA LEU A 55 -3.21 -6.16 18.37
C LEU A 55 -4.19 -6.19 19.55
N ARG A 56 -4.19 -5.16 20.42
CA ARG A 56 -5.18 -5.03 21.50
C ARG A 56 -6.61 -4.90 20.97
N GLU A 57 -6.82 -4.19 19.87
CA GLU A 57 -8.13 -4.07 19.21
C GLU A 57 -8.55 -5.40 18.54
N ALA A 58 -7.60 -6.19 18.02
CA ALA A 58 -7.85 -7.54 17.51
C ALA A 58 -8.34 -8.49 18.61
N ALA A 59 -7.69 -8.47 19.78
CA ALA A 59 -8.11 -9.26 20.93
C ALA A 59 -9.56 -8.92 21.37
N ARG A 60 -9.93 -7.63 21.36
CA ARG A 60 -11.31 -7.19 21.63
C ARG A 60 -12.31 -7.66 20.58
N ALA A 61 -11.85 -7.86 19.34
CA ALA A 61 -12.66 -8.42 18.26
C ALA A 61 -12.79 -9.96 18.32
N GLY A 62 -12.14 -10.61 19.30
CA GLY A 62 -12.15 -12.07 19.47
C GLY A 62 -11.08 -12.80 18.65
N LEU A 63 -10.06 -12.10 18.17
CA LEU A 63 -8.92 -12.69 17.46
C LEU A 63 -7.72 -12.79 18.40
N GLU A 64 -7.19 -13.99 18.59
CA GLU A 64 -5.97 -14.17 19.38
C GLU A 64 -4.78 -13.41 18.79
N GLU A 65 -3.90 -12.90 19.65
CA GLU A 65 -2.82 -12.00 19.26
C GLU A 65 -1.87 -12.65 18.23
N ASP A 66 -1.51 -13.91 18.40
CA ASP A 66 -0.65 -14.65 17.47
C ASP A 66 -1.29 -14.81 16.09
N ARG A 67 -2.61 -15.00 16.06
CA ARG A 67 -3.38 -15.11 14.81
C ARG A 67 -3.54 -13.75 14.14
N ALA A 68 -3.72 -12.68 14.92
CA ALA A 68 -3.73 -11.31 14.42
C ALA A 68 -2.37 -10.93 13.82
N ARG A 69 -1.27 -11.28 14.48
CA ARG A 69 0.09 -11.05 13.97
C ARG A 69 0.35 -11.83 12.68
N SER A 70 0.04 -13.13 12.66
CA SER A 70 0.19 -13.97 11.47
C SER A 70 -0.60 -13.42 10.28
N LEU A 71 -1.83 -12.93 10.51
CA LEU A 71 -2.65 -12.30 9.48
C LEU A 71 -2.03 -10.98 8.97
N LEU A 72 -1.51 -10.14 9.86
CA LEU A 72 -0.81 -8.92 9.46
C LEU A 72 0.43 -9.25 8.62
N ASP A 73 1.22 -10.24 9.02
CA ASP A 73 2.41 -10.67 8.30
C ASP A 73 2.06 -11.22 6.91
N GLN A 74 0.97 -12.00 6.79
CA GLN A 74 0.44 -12.44 5.49
C GLN A 74 0.00 -11.27 4.61
N LEU A 75 -0.71 -10.29 5.17
CA LEU A 75 -1.14 -9.11 4.43
C LEU A 75 0.03 -8.23 3.97
N VAL A 76 1.11 -8.18 4.75
CA VAL A 76 2.37 -7.52 4.37
C VAL A 76 3.05 -8.29 3.23
N LEU A 77 3.12 -9.62 3.33
CA LEU A 77 3.74 -10.48 2.32
C LEU A 77 3.03 -10.41 0.96
N GLU A 78 1.69 -10.35 0.98
CA GLU A 78 0.86 -10.14 -0.22
C GLU A 78 0.85 -8.69 -0.72
N GLY A 79 1.56 -7.78 -0.02
CA GLY A 79 1.66 -6.36 -0.39
C GLY A 79 0.34 -5.59 -0.23
N ALA A 80 -0.62 -6.11 0.53
CA ALA A 80 -1.90 -5.45 0.81
C ALA A 80 -1.81 -4.39 1.91
N LEU A 81 -0.80 -4.50 2.77
CA LEU A 81 -0.58 -3.65 3.92
C LEU A 81 0.78 -2.97 3.85
N HIS A 82 0.82 -1.68 4.17
CA HIS A 82 2.05 -0.90 4.26
C HIS A 82 2.20 -0.27 5.64
N ASP A 83 3.44 0.07 6.00
CA ASP A 83 3.72 0.83 7.22
C ASP A 83 3.55 2.33 6.95
N ALA A 84 2.53 2.96 7.53
CA ALA A 84 2.31 4.40 7.42
C ALA A 84 3.31 5.23 8.23
N SER A 85 4.08 4.60 9.14
CA SER A 85 5.19 5.24 9.84
C SER A 85 6.52 5.17 9.07
N ALA A 86 6.58 4.41 7.98
CA ALA A 86 7.71 4.49 7.05
C ALA A 86 7.75 5.93 6.51
N GLY A 87 8.75 6.68 6.96
CA GLY A 87 8.94 8.07 6.56
C GLY A 87 9.20 8.21 5.05
N PRO A 88 9.40 9.43 4.56
CA PRO A 88 9.55 9.72 3.13
C PRO A 88 10.77 9.07 2.44
N GLY A 89 11.55 8.23 3.12
CA GLY A 89 12.76 7.58 2.57
C GLY A 89 13.69 8.61 1.91
N ALA A 90 14.15 8.32 0.69
CA ALA A 90 14.96 9.20 -0.14
C ALA A 90 14.27 10.50 -0.59
N LEU A 91 12.99 10.69 -0.29
CA LEU A 91 12.29 11.96 -0.47
C LEU A 91 12.48 12.90 0.73
N ARG A 92 13.12 12.43 1.83
CA ARG A 92 13.41 13.23 3.02
C ARG A 92 14.20 14.50 2.70
N ASP A 93 15.03 14.48 1.67
CA ASP A 93 15.86 15.62 1.29
C ASP A 93 15.17 16.55 0.26
N LEU A 94 13.99 16.17 -0.25
CA LEU A 94 13.25 16.98 -1.21
C LEU A 94 12.39 18.04 -0.50
N PRO A 95 12.21 19.24 -1.08
CA PRO A 95 11.22 20.21 -0.63
C PRO A 95 9.80 19.62 -0.63
N LEU A 96 8.93 20.12 0.24
CA LEU A 96 7.54 19.61 0.36
C LEU A 96 6.78 19.68 -0.97
N ALA A 97 6.95 20.77 -1.73
CA ALA A 97 6.31 20.95 -3.03
C ALA A 97 6.67 19.85 -4.05
N GLU A 98 7.93 19.39 -4.07
CA GLU A 98 8.37 18.29 -4.92
C GLU A 98 7.82 16.94 -4.44
N ARG A 99 7.69 16.75 -3.12
CA ARG A 99 7.05 15.54 -2.58
C ARG A 99 5.58 15.46 -2.96
N ASP A 100 4.89 16.58 -2.93
CA ASP A 100 3.48 16.64 -3.31
C ASP A 100 3.30 16.43 -4.81
N ARG A 101 4.21 16.97 -5.63
CA ARG A 101 4.25 16.70 -7.08
C ARG A 101 4.46 15.22 -7.40
N LEU A 102 5.32 14.53 -6.64
CA LEU A 102 5.61 13.10 -6.82
C LEU A 102 4.54 12.17 -6.21
N ARG A 103 3.57 12.71 -5.45
CA ARG A 103 2.55 11.91 -4.77
C ARG A 103 1.78 10.97 -5.72
N PRO A 104 1.26 11.45 -6.87
CA PRO A 104 0.49 10.58 -7.77
C PRO A 104 1.35 9.46 -8.37
N ASP A 105 2.62 9.74 -8.68
CA ASP A 105 3.56 8.74 -9.20
C ASP A 105 3.89 7.69 -8.14
N LEU A 106 4.06 8.09 -6.89
CA LEU A 106 4.27 7.16 -5.77
C LEU A 106 3.07 6.25 -5.57
N ASP A 107 1.86 6.80 -5.59
CA ASP A 107 0.63 6.01 -5.49
C ASP A 107 0.50 5.01 -6.66
N ALA A 108 0.88 5.43 -7.88
CA ALA A 108 0.91 4.56 -9.06
C ALA A 108 1.98 3.46 -8.95
N LEU A 109 3.17 3.78 -8.41
CA LEU A 109 4.22 2.80 -8.13
C LEU A 109 3.81 1.83 -7.01
N ASP A 110 3.14 2.31 -5.97
CA ASP A 110 2.58 1.50 -4.89
C ASP A 110 1.52 0.51 -5.38
N LEU A 111 0.73 0.93 -6.37
CA LEU A 111 -0.24 0.09 -7.08
C LEU A 111 0.41 -0.94 -8.01
N ALA A 112 1.48 -0.55 -8.70
CA ALA A 112 2.18 -1.41 -9.65
C ALA A 112 3.09 -2.42 -8.95
N SER A 113 3.60 -2.08 -7.76
CA SER A 113 4.56 -2.85 -6.99
C SER A 113 3.89 -3.79 -5.99
N THR A 114 4.27 -5.06 -6.04
CA THR A 114 4.01 -6.04 -4.96
C THR A 114 5.01 -5.91 -3.82
N SER A 115 6.02 -5.03 -3.93
CA SER A 115 7.00 -4.86 -2.86
C SER A 115 6.32 -4.33 -1.59
N PRO A 116 6.54 -4.97 -0.42
CA PRO A 116 6.10 -4.47 0.89
C PRO A 116 6.68 -3.09 1.23
N GLU A 117 7.80 -2.75 0.60
CA GLU A 117 8.55 -1.50 0.80
C GLU A 117 7.87 -0.28 0.14
N GLY A 118 6.87 -0.53 -0.71
CA GLY A 118 6.05 0.49 -1.37
C GLY A 118 6.73 1.27 -2.50
N GLY A 119 6.09 2.36 -2.93
CA GLY A 119 6.44 3.18 -4.08
C GLY A 119 7.76 3.94 -3.87
N ILE A 120 8.07 4.31 -2.63
CA ILE A 120 9.31 5.01 -2.26
C ILE A 120 10.54 4.14 -2.57
N ALA A 121 10.53 2.88 -2.17
CA ALA A 121 11.65 1.97 -2.44
C ALA A 121 11.84 1.66 -3.93
N VAL A 122 10.73 1.62 -4.69
CA VAL A 122 10.80 1.50 -6.16
C VAL A 122 11.40 2.76 -6.78
N LEU A 123 11.02 3.94 -6.29
CA LEU A 123 11.56 5.21 -6.74
C LEU A 123 13.05 5.35 -6.42
N GLU A 124 13.48 4.92 -5.23
CA GLU A 124 14.89 4.83 -4.84
C GLU A 124 15.70 3.96 -5.81
N ARG A 125 15.22 2.74 -6.09
CA ARG A 125 15.86 1.86 -7.08
C ARG A 125 15.95 2.46 -8.48
N ARG A 126 15.02 3.35 -8.86
CA ARG A 126 15.03 4.06 -10.15
C ARG A 126 15.96 5.27 -10.15
N ARG A 127 16.11 5.96 -9.03
CA ARG A 127 16.98 7.13 -8.90
C ARG A 127 18.45 6.80 -9.20
N ASP A 128 18.87 5.58 -8.92
CA ASP A 128 20.22 5.09 -9.22
C ASP A 128 20.40 4.63 -10.68
N ARG A 129 19.36 4.72 -11.52
CA ARG A 129 19.41 4.34 -12.94
C ARG A 129 19.63 5.55 -13.83
N ARG A 130 20.43 5.35 -14.89
CA ARG A 130 20.65 6.35 -15.94
C ARG A 130 20.03 5.85 -17.23
N VAL A 131 19.23 6.69 -17.87
CA VAL A 131 18.64 6.42 -19.18
C VAL A 131 19.33 7.30 -20.21
N ARG A 132 19.80 6.70 -21.31
CA ARG A 132 20.36 7.42 -22.45
C ARG A 132 19.37 7.33 -23.60
N VAL A 133 18.82 8.47 -24.00
CA VAL A 133 17.85 8.56 -25.10
C VAL A 133 18.59 8.96 -26.37
N TYR A 134 18.45 8.15 -27.42
CA TYR A 134 18.99 8.45 -28.75
C TYR A 134 17.84 8.84 -29.67
N GLY A 135 17.85 10.11 -30.12
CA GLY A 135 16.81 10.70 -30.95
C GLY A 135 15.67 11.31 -30.12
N CYS A 136 15.53 12.63 -30.19
CA CYS A 136 14.31 13.36 -29.85
C CYS A 136 13.98 14.17 -31.10
N LEU A 137 13.09 13.65 -31.93
CA LEU A 137 12.65 14.33 -33.14
C LEU A 137 11.54 15.30 -32.74
N LEU A 138 11.86 16.59 -32.77
CA LEU A 138 10.88 17.66 -32.67
C LEU A 138 10.05 17.66 -33.97
N TYR A 139 8.85 17.10 -33.93
CA TYR A 139 7.85 17.43 -34.94
C TYR A 139 7.30 18.82 -34.60
N ASN A 140 7.80 19.84 -35.30
CA ASN A 140 7.15 21.16 -35.36
C ASN A 140 5.82 20.96 -36.09
N SER A 141 4.71 21.00 -35.35
CA SER A 141 3.39 21.20 -35.93
C SER A 141 3.22 22.69 -36.26
N ASP A 142 3.79 23.09 -37.38
CA ASP A 142 3.39 24.30 -38.09
C ASP A 142 3.49 24.00 -39.59
N ALA A 143 2.36 23.59 -40.17
CA ALA A 143 2.16 23.53 -41.60
C ALA A 143 0.65 23.58 -41.91
N ALA A 144 0.27 24.76 -42.41
CA ALA A 144 -0.96 25.14 -43.12
C ALA A 144 -2.23 25.39 -42.31
#